data_AF-F8E2U0-F1
#
_entry.id   AF-F8E2U0-F1
#
_cell.length_a   1.000
_cell.length_b   1.000
_cell.length_c   1.000
_cell.angle_alpha   90.00
_cell.angle_beta   90.00
_cell.angle_gamma   90.00
#
_symmetry.space_group_name_H-M   'P 1'
#
loop_
_entity.id
_entity.type
_entity.pdbx_description
1 polymer ?
#
loop_
_entity_poly.entity_id
_entity_poly.type
_entity_poly.pdbx_seq_one_letter_code
_entity_poly.pdbx_strand_id
1 'polypeptide(L)'
;MVRLNPLTNLTLAAGAVVSVLIANDWRFSLLTWLVAAVIAIVARSPLKTFLGATAVSLPAFIGFTLMYGPFGREPWWGMITRDGMQIALSLGLRFLAATTIGLTIGYFVDLDRLMRSLQTKAPAKLVYVLGSTFRLYPMARARVETIRQIQATRGIDVRSWSARWGVVLPLIVGLVDDAAQRARPLQRTGIGDPGRRTILRPVPDRPIDHVIRIVVVVAVIAVIIVSL
;
A
#
# COMPACT_ATOMS: atom_id res chain seq x y z
N MET A 1 -0.36 3.66 21.74
CA MET A 1 -1.12 3.41 20.49
C MET A 1 -1.62 1.97 20.50
N VAL A 2 -2.93 1.76 20.52
CA VAL A 2 -3.54 0.43 20.46
C VAL A 2 -3.16 -0.18 19.11
N ARG A 3 -2.37 -1.26 19.13
CA ARG A 3 -2.01 -1.98 17.90
C ARG A 3 -3.22 -2.80 17.46
N LEU A 4 -3.93 -2.31 16.43
CA LEU A 4 -5.06 -2.98 15.79
C LEU A 4 -4.58 -4.19 14.96
N ASN A 5 -5.51 -5.10 14.65
CA ASN A 5 -5.23 -6.18 13.71
C ASN A 5 -4.93 -5.56 12.31
N PRO A 6 -3.83 -5.95 11.65
CA PRO A 6 -3.50 -5.46 10.30
C PRO A 6 -4.61 -5.70 9.27
N LEU A 7 -5.42 -6.77 9.42
CA LEU A 7 -6.59 -6.99 8.58
C LEU A 7 -7.63 -5.88 8.75
N THR A 8 -7.83 -5.40 9.97
CA THR A 8 -8.76 -4.30 10.28
C THR A 8 -8.31 -3.01 9.60
N ASN A 9 -7.01 -2.68 9.69
CA ASN A 9 -6.45 -1.51 9.01
C ASN A 9 -6.59 -1.62 7.49
N LEU A 10 -6.37 -2.82 6.93
CA LEU A 10 -6.54 -3.06 5.49
C LEU A 10 -8.01 -2.92 5.07
N THR A 11 -8.95 -3.47 5.83
CA THR A 11 -10.39 -3.30 5.55
C THR A 11 -10.82 -1.85 5.66
N LEU A 12 -10.26 -1.09 6.60
CA LEU A 12 -10.55 0.33 6.78
C LEU A 12 -10.01 1.15 5.59
N ALA A 13 -8.79 0.87 5.13
CA ALA A 13 -8.23 1.47 3.93
C ALA A 13 -9.07 1.17 2.69
N ALA A 14 -9.37 -0.12 2.45
CA ALA A 14 -10.17 -0.55 1.30
C ALA A 14 -11.58 0.03 1.34
N GLY A 15 -12.26 -0.03 2.49
CA GLY A 15 -13.59 0.53 2.67
C GLY A 15 -13.63 2.04 2.45
N ALA A 16 -12.64 2.78 2.96
CA ALA A 16 -12.55 4.23 2.74
C ALA A 16 -12.35 4.57 1.25
N VAL A 17 -11.46 3.86 0.56
CA VAL A 17 -11.25 4.04 -0.89
C VAL A 17 -12.52 3.73 -1.67
N VAL A 18 -13.17 2.60 -1.40
CA VAL A 18 -14.42 2.21 -2.06
C VAL A 18 -15.52 3.24 -1.80
N SER A 19 -15.65 3.75 -0.58
CA SER A 19 -16.64 4.79 -0.24
C SER A 19 -16.44 6.06 -1.08
N VAL A 20 -15.18 6.52 -1.24
CA VAL A 20 -14.86 7.69 -2.08
C VAL A 20 -15.20 7.45 -3.54
N LEU A 21 -14.98 6.23 -4.03
CA LEU A 21 -15.30 5.88 -5.40
C LEU A 21 -16.82 5.76 -5.63
N ILE A 22 -17.58 5.33 -4.63
CA ILE A 22 -19.02 5.12 -4.82
C ILE A 22 -19.80 6.43 -4.67
N ALA A 23 -19.46 7.27 -3.68
CA ALA A 23 -20.22 8.47 -3.36
C ALA A 23 -20.37 9.47 -4.53
N ASN A 24 -19.47 9.45 -5.51
CA ASN A 24 -19.45 10.32 -6.70
C ASN A 24 -19.61 11.83 -6.43
N ASP A 25 -19.40 12.27 -5.20
CA ASP A 25 -19.55 13.65 -4.75
C ASP A 25 -18.20 14.30 -4.46
N TRP A 26 -18.02 15.52 -4.98
CA TRP A 26 -16.79 16.30 -4.75
C TRP A 26 -16.64 16.70 -3.27
N ARG A 27 -17.75 16.98 -2.58
CA ARG A 27 -17.76 17.32 -1.14
C ARG A 27 -17.30 16.16 -0.28
N PHE A 28 -17.79 14.95 -0.57
CA PHE A 28 -17.41 13.73 0.14
C PHE A 28 -15.93 13.41 -0.07
N SER A 29 -15.46 13.57 -1.31
CA SER A 29 -14.04 13.39 -1.66
C SER A 29 -13.15 14.40 -0.92
N LEU A 30 -13.54 15.68 -0.86
CA LEU A 30 -12.82 16.71 -0.12
C LEU A 30 -12.77 16.39 1.39
N LEU A 31 -13.90 16.01 1.98
CA LEU A 31 -13.98 15.64 3.39
C LEU A 31 -13.05 14.46 3.69
N THR A 32 -13.05 13.44 2.84
CA THR A 32 -12.19 12.26 3.03
C THR A 32 -10.71 12.61 2.91
N TRP A 33 -10.35 13.52 1.99
CA TRP A 33 -9.00 14.05 1.92
C TRP A 33 -8.59 14.82 3.18
N LEU A 34 -9.47 15.66 3.72
CA LEU A 34 -9.23 16.36 4.99
C LEU A 34 -9.09 15.39 6.15
N VAL A 35 -9.91 14.34 6.22
CA VAL A 35 -9.77 13.28 7.24
C VAL A 35 -8.41 12.58 7.10
N ALA A 36 -7.97 12.27 5.88
CA ALA A 36 -6.63 11.72 5.63
C ALA A 36 -5.53 12.67 6.13
N ALA A 37 -5.67 13.98 5.87
CA ALA A 37 -4.73 15.00 6.32
C ALA A 37 -4.68 15.09 7.86
N VAL A 38 -5.85 15.09 8.53
CA VAL A 38 -5.95 15.11 10.00
C VAL A 38 -5.28 13.87 10.59
N ILE A 39 -5.57 12.67 10.06
CA ILE A 39 -4.92 11.43 10.49
C ILE A 39 -3.39 11.54 10.34
N ALA A 40 -2.93 12.10 9.21
CA ALA A 40 -1.51 12.26 8.94
C ALA A 40 -0.81 13.24 9.90
N ILE A 41 -1.47 14.35 10.24
CA ILE A 41 -0.95 15.37 11.16
C ILE A 41 -0.95 14.85 12.60
N VAL A 42 -2.04 14.23 13.05
CA VAL A 42 -2.19 13.74 14.43
C VAL A 42 -1.24 12.57 14.70
N ALA A 43 -1.16 11.60 13.79
CA ALA A 43 -0.31 10.44 13.98
C ALA A 43 1.18 10.73 13.72
N ARG A 44 1.50 11.80 12.98
CA ARG A 44 2.83 12.25 12.47
C ARG A 44 3.62 11.22 11.64
N SER A 45 3.37 9.94 11.83
CA SER A 45 4.10 8.83 11.21
C SER A 45 3.83 8.71 9.71
N PRO A 46 2.57 8.80 9.21
CA PRO A 46 2.31 8.70 7.78
C PRO A 46 2.37 10.06 7.06
N LEU A 47 2.88 11.13 7.68
CA LEU A 47 2.87 12.47 7.07
C LEU A 47 3.64 12.53 5.75
N LYS A 48 4.82 11.89 5.69
CA LYS A 48 5.60 11.78 4.45
C LYS A 48 4.87 10.98 3.38
N THR A 49 4.15 9.93 3.78
CA THR A 49 3.35 9.11 2.87
C THR A 49 2.16 9.89 2.32
N PHE A 50 1.47 10.66 3.16
CA PHE A 50 0.38 11.54 2.74
C PHE A 50 0.85 12.65 1.78
N LEU A 51 1.96 13.30 2.09
CA LEU A 51 2.56 14.32 1.21
C LEU A 51 3.02 13.70 -0.13
N GLY A 52 3.65 12.54 -0.09
CA GLY A 52 4.03 11.79 -1.30
C GLY A 52 2.82 11.38 -2.13
N ALA A 53 1.76 10.87 -1.49
CA ALA A 53 0.51 10.50 -2.16
C ALA A 53 -0.17 11.70 -2.83
N THR A 54 -0.19 12.85 -2.14
CA THR A 54 -0.73 14.10 -2.68
C THR A 54 0.12 14.60 -3.85
N ALA A 55 1.45 14.56 -3.71
CA ALA A 55 2.37 14.97 -4.76
C ALA A 55 2.24 14.10 -6.03
N VAL A 56 2.04 12.78 -5.88
CA VAL A 56 1.81 11.87 -7.01
C VAL A 56 0.44 12.07 -7.66
N SER A 57 -0.55 12.51 -6.89
CA SER A 57 -1.92 12.73 -7.41
C SER A 57 -2.09 14.11 -8.06
N LEU A 58 -1.23 15.07 -7.75
CA LEU A 58 -1.30 16.45 -8.25
C LEU A 58 -1.23 16.53 -9.79
N PRO A 59 -0.30 15.83 -10.49
CA PRO A 59 -0.25 15.85 -11.95
C PRO A 59 -1.53 15.31 -12.59
N ALA A 60 -2.14 14.28 -12.01
CA ALA A 60 -3.40 13.74 -12.50
C ALA A 60 -4.54 14.77 -12.35
N PHE A 61 -4.59 15.47 -11.21
CA PHE A 61 -5.55 16.56 -10.98
C PHE A 61 -5.40 17.69 -12.01
N ILE A 62 -4.15 18.11 -12.28
CA ILE A 62 -3.83 19.12 -13.30
C ILE A 62 -4.24 18.60 -14.68
N GLY A 63 -3.97 17.34 -14.98
CA GLY A 63 -4.37 16.68 -16.23
C GLY A 63 -5.88 16.73 -16.44
N PHE A 64 -6.69 16.38 -15.44
CA PHE A 64 -8.15 16.48 -15.52
C PHE A 64 -8.62 17.92 -15.73
N THR A 65 -7.99 18.88 -15.04
CA THR A 65 -8.30 20.31 -15.21
C THR A 65 -8.02 20.78 -16.63
N LEU A 66 -6.89 20.39 -17.21
CA LEU A 66 -6.52 20.76 -18.57
C LEU A 66 -7.41 20.07 -19.62
N MET A 67 -7.78 18.82 -19.37
CA MET A 67 -8.56 18.00 -20.30
C MET A 67 -10.06 18.35 -20.30
N TYR A 68 -10.65 18.72 -19.17
CA TYR A 68 -12.08 19.01 -19.07
C TYR A 68 -12.40 20.49 -18.93
N GLY A 69 -11.47 21.31 -18.41
CA GLY A 69 -11.65 22.74 -18.22
C GLY A 69 -12.18 23.49 -19.45
N PRO A 70 -11.62 23.28 -20.67
CA PRO A 70 -12.04 24.03 -21.84
C PRO A 70 -13.16 23.42 -22.68
N PHE A 71 -13.62 22.21 -22.36
CA PHE A 71 -14.57 21.46 -23.21
C PHE A 71 -16.01 21.43 -22.66
N GLY A 72 -16.37 22.30 -21.73
CA GLY A 72 -17.74 22.43 -21.22
C GLY A 72 -18.65 23.29 -22.09
N ARG A 73 -19.92 23.41 -21.69
CA ARG A 73 -20.95 24.11 -22.48
C ARG A 73 -21.15 25.55 -22.02
N GLU A 74 -20.98 25.81 -20.74
CA GLU A 74 -21.10 27.15 -20.16
C GLU A 74 -19.74 27.84 -19.96
N PRO A 75 -19.40 28.88 -20.76
CA PRO A 75 -18.17 29.63 -20.58
C PRO A 75 -18.21 30.44 -19.28
N TRP A 76 -17.15 30.36 -18.47
CA TRP A 76 -16.97 31.24 -17.30
C TRP A 76 -15.99 32.37 -17.64
N TRP A 77 -14.77 32.03 -18.05
CA TRP A 77 -13.69 32.99 -18.27
C TRP A 77 -12.76 32.52 -19.38
N GLY A 78 -12.78 33.22 -20.52
CA GLY A 78 -11.99 32.85 -21.69
C GLY A 78 -12.32 31.43 -22.17
N MET A 79 -11.29 30.58 -22.32
CA MET A 79 -11.44 29.18 -22.69
C MET A 79 -11.90 28.27 -21.53
N ILE A 80 -12.10 28.77 -20.30
CA ILE A 80 -12.48 27.94 -19.14
C ILE A 80 -14.00 27.93 -18.95
N THR A 81 -14.56 26.72 -18.83
CA THR A 81 -16.00 26.47 -18.70
C THR A 81 -16.38 26.04 -17.28
N ARG A 82 -17.58 26.43 -16.82
CA ARG A 82 -18.08 26.08 -15.48
C ARG A 82 -18.27 24.58 -15.33
N ASP A 83 -18.95 23.97 -16.29
CA ASP A 83 -19.27 22.54 -16.28
C ASP A 83 -18.00 21.69 -16.34
N GLY A 84 -17.08 22.07 -17.23
CA GLY A 84 -15.79 21.41 -17.41
C GLY A 84 -14.96 21.44 -16.13
N MET A 85 -14.96 22.58 -15.43
CA MET A 85 -14.26 22.72 -14.15
C MET A 85 -14.90 21.91 -13.03
N GLN A 86 -16.24 21.80 -12.98
CA GLN A 86 -16.92 20.96 -11.99
C GLN A 86 -16.60 19.47 -12.19
N ILE A 87 -16.55 19.01 -13.44
CA ILE A 87 -16.15 17.64 -13.80
C ILE A 87 -14.68 17.41 -13.44
N ALA A 88 -13.79 18.32 -13.82
CA ALA A 88 -12.38 18.23 -13.46
C ALA A 88 -12.16 18.16 -11.94
N LEU A 89 -12.88 19.01 -11.19
CA LEU A 89 -12.82 19.06 -9.74
C LEU A 89 -13.30 17.76 -9.11
N SER A 90 -14.43 17.22 -9.56
CA SER A 90 -15.00 15.99 -9.00
C SER A 90 -14.09 14.78 -9.24
N LEU A 91 -13.63 14.56 -10.48
CA LEU A 91 -12.71 13.46 -10.82
C LEU A 91 -11.36 13.63 -10.12
N GLY A 92 -10.83 14.86 -10.14
CA GLY A 92 -9.55 15.17 -9.54
C GLY A 92 -9.55 14.95 -8.03
N LEU A 93 -10.52 15.51 -7.30
CA LEU A 93 -10.64 15.31 -5.85
C LEU A 93 -10.88 13.83 -5.52
N ARG A 94 -11.66 13.12 -6.32
CA ARG A 94 -11.94 11.70 -6.10
C ARG A 94 -10.67 10.86 -6.22
N PHE A 95 -9.86 11.10 -7.26
CA PHE A 95 -8.58 10.41 -7.43
C PHE A 95 -7.59 10.75 -6.30
N LEU A 96 -7.52 12.03 -5.94
CA LEU A 96 -6.65 12.53 -4.89
C LEU A 96 -7.04 11.96 -3.51
N ALA A 97 -8.33 12.01 -3.16
CA ALA A 97 -8.87 11.46 -1.92
C ALA A 97 -8.66 9.94 -1.84
N ALA A 98 -8.97 9.19 -2.90
CA ALA A 98 -8.79 7.74 -2.93
C ALA A 98 -7.32 7.33 -2.73
N THR A 99 -6.39 7.99 -3.42
CA THR A 99 -4.96 7.68 -3.32
C THR A 99 -4.41 8.04 -1.94
N THR A 100 -4.74 9.23 -1.43
CA THR A 100 -4.23 9.72 -0.14
C THR A 100 -4.78 8.93 1.05
N ILE A 101 -6.09 8.66 1.11
CA ILE A 101 -6.68 7.91 2.24
C ILE A 101 -6.18 6.46 2.25
N GLY A 102 -6.10 5.82 1.08
CA GLY A 102 -5.62 4.45 0.93
C GLY A 102 -4.16 4.30 1.39
N LEU A 103 -3.27 5.20 0.96
CA LEU A 103 -1.86 5.15 1.34
C LEU A 103 -1.62 5.59 2.80
N THR A 104 -2.39 6.55 3.31
CA THR A 104 -2.25 7.03 4.70
C THR A 104 -2.65 5.95 5.70
N ILE A 105 -3.77 5.26 5.47
CA ILE A 105 -4.18 4.13 6.33
C ILE A 105 -3.28 2.91 6.06
N GLY A 106 -2.93 2.68 4.79
CA GLY A 106 -2.03 1.59 4.37
C GLY A 106 -0.68 1.62 5.08
N TYR A 107 -0.17 2.81 5.44
CA TYR A 107 1.05 2.96 6.24
C TYR A 107 1.00 2.21 7.59
N PHE A 108 -0.19 2.10 8.21
CA PHE A 108 -0.35 1.39 9.49
C PHE A 108 -0.49 -0.13 9.34
N VAL A 109 -0.44 -0.65 8.11
CA VAL A 109 -0.53 -2.09 7.86
C VAL A 109 0.86 -2.72 7.99
N ASP A 110 1.07 -3.43 9.11
CA ASP A 110 2.26 -4.27 9.30
C ASP A 110 2.11 -5.57 8.50
N LEU A 111 2.89 -5.70 7.44
CA LEU A 111 2.81 -6.80 6.49
C LEU A 111 3.18 -8.15 7.12
N ASP A 112 4.15 -8.19 8.04
CA ASP A 112 4.53 -9.42 8.73
C ASP A 112 3.38 -9.92 9.61
N ARG A 113 2.70 -9.00 10.31
CA ARG A 113 1.50 -9.33 11.09
C ARG A 113 0.34 -9.73 10.19
N LEU A 114 0.18 -9.07 9.04
CA LEU A 114 -0.86 -9.39 8.06
C LEU A 114 -0.69 -10.85 7.60
N MET A 115 0.52 -11.22 7.17
CA MET A 115 0.81 -12.60 6.77
C MET A 115 0.53 -13.59 7.90
N ARG A 116 0.92 -13.31 9.14
CA ARG A 116 0.61 -14.18 10.29
C ARG A 116 -0.89 -14.33 10.54
N SER A 117 -1.66 -13.24 10.41
CA SER A 117 -3.12 -13.29 10.56
C SER A 117 -3.83 -14.03 9.43
N LEU A 118 -3.25 -14.04 8.22
CA LEU A 118 -3.74 -14.79 7.08
C LEU A 118 -3.45 -16.30 7.19
N GLN A 119 -2.39 -16.72 7.90
CA GLN A 119 -2.05 -18.14 8.04
C GLN A 119 -3.18 -18.99 8.64
N THR A 120 -4.04 -18.39 9.47
CA THR A 120 -5.17 -19.08 10.11
C THR A 120 -6.46 -19.03 9.27
N LYS A 121 -6.54 -18.16 8.26
CA LYS A 121 -7.77 -17.89 7.49
C LYS A 121 -7.66 -18.22 6.00
N ALA A 122 -6.44 -18.33 5.46
CA ALA A 122 -6.17 -18.59 4.06
C ALA A 122 -5.29 -19.83 3.86
N PRO A 123 -5.27 -20.42 2.65
CA PRO A 123 -4.47 -21.60 2.36
C PRO A 123 -2.99 -21.37 2.69
N ALA A 124 -2.41 -22.23 3.51
CA ALA A 124 -1.04 -22.09 4.01
C ALA A 124 0.00 -21.93 2.87
N LYS A 125 -0.23 -22.57 1.71
CA LYS A 125 0.63 -22.43 0.52
C LYS A 125 0.70 -20.98 0.02
N LEU A 126 -0.44 -20.30 -0.11
CA LEU A 126 -0.49 -18.91 -0.59
C LEU A 126 0.20 -17.96 0.38
N VAL A 127 -0.10 -18.11 1.68
CA VAL A 127 0.50 -17.26 2.72
C VAL A 127 2.01 -17.49 2.84
N TYR A 128 2.47 -18.72 2.62
CA TYR A 128 3.89 -19.04 2.56
C TYR A 128 4.58 -18.39 1.35
N VAL A 129 4.01 -18.51 0.15
CA VAL A 129 4.57 -17.88 -1.06
C VAL A 129 4.66 -16.36 -0.84
N LEU A 130 3.55 -15.70 -0.50
CA LEU A 130 3.52 -14.25 -0.28
C LEU A 130 4.48 -13.83 0.84
N GLY A 131 4.42 -14.49 1.99
CA GLY A 131 5.28 -14.18 3.13
C GLY A 131 6.77 -14.39 2.84
N SER A 132 7.12 -15.41 2.07
CA SER A 132 8.50 -15.66 1.66
C SER A 132 9.00 -14.56 0.70
N THR A 133 8.21 -14.17 -0.29
CA THR A 133 8.54 -13.09 -1.22
C THR A 133 8.76 -11.77 -0.49
N PHE A 134 7.88 -11.40 0.45
CA PHE A 134 8.02 -10.17 1.22
C PHE A 134 9.23 -10.17 2.15
N ARG A 135 9.60 -11.32 2.73
CA ARG A 135 10.82 -11.46 3.55
C ARG A 135 12.10 -11.46 2.72
N LEU A 136 12.02 -11.97 1.49
CA LEU A 136 13.13 -11.95 0.53
C LEU A 136 13.47 -10.52 0.11
N TYR A 137 12.49 -9.61 0.04
CA TYR A 137 12.72 -8.23 -0.37
C TYR A 137 13.77 -7.46 0.46
N PRO A 138 13.66 -7.33 1.80
CA PRO A 138 14.66 -6.62 2.59
C PRO A 138 16.03 -7.31 2.55
N MET A 139 16.06 -8.65 2.49
CA MET A 139 17.31 -9.42 2.35
C MET A 139 18.00 -9.13 1.02
N ALA A 140 17.25 -9.17 -0.08
CA ALA A 140 17.77 -8.86 -1.41
C ALA A 140 18.27 -7.40 -1.48
N ARG A 141 17.52 -6.45 -0.91
CA ARG A 141 17.92 -5.04 -0.86
C ARG A 141 19.24 -4.85 -0.12
N ALA A 142 19.38 -5.42 1.08
CA ALA A 142 20.62 -5.33 1.85
C ALA A 142 21.81 -5.90 1.08
N ARG A 143 21.63 -7.04 0.40
CA ARG A 143 22.68 -7.67 -0.40
C ARG A 143 23.07 -6.85 -1.63
N VAL A 144 22.10 -6.23 -2.30
CA VAL A 144 22.37 -5.28 -3.40
C VAL A 144 23.21 -4.09 -2.90
N GLU A 145 22.91 -3.57 -1.71
CA GLU A 145 23.69 -2.49 -1.09
C GLU A 145 25.14 -2.92 -0.85
N THR A 146 25.36 -4.11 -0.29
CA THR A 146 26.69 -4.69 -0.06
C THR A 146 27.45 -4.92 -1.36
N ILE A 147 26.81 -5.49 -2.40
CA ILE A 147 27.45 -5.71 -3.70
C ILE A 147 27.89 -4.37 -4.31
N ARG A 148 27.04 -3.34 -4.24
CA ARG A 148 27.37 -2.00 -4.73
C ARG A 148 28.55 -1.39 -3.96
N GLN A 149 28.61 -1.55 -2.65
CA GLN A 149 29.75 -1.09 -1.85
C GLN A 149 31.05 -1.77 -2.27
N ILE A 150 31.03 -3.09 -2.48
CA ILE A 150 32.21 -3.85 -2.92
C ILE A 150 32.64 -3.43 -4.34
N GLN A 151 31.68 -3.26 -5.26
CA GLN A 151 31.96 -2.80 -6.63
C GLN A 151 32.56 -1.39 -6.64
N ALA A 152 32.03 -0.47 -5.82
CA ALA A 152 32.56 0.88 -5.66
C ALA A 152 34.01 0.86 -5.16
N THR A 153 34.35 0.01 -4.19
CA THR A 153 35.74 -0.15 -3.70
C THR A 153 36.68 -0.70 -4.78
N ARG A 154 36.17 -1.48 -5.73
CA ARG A 154 36.93 -2.01 -6.87
C ARG A 154 37.06 -1.01 -8.02
N GLY A 155 36.58 0.23 -7.86
CA GLY A 155 36.58 1.24 -8.92
C GLY A 155 35.57 0.98 -10.05
N ILE A 156 34.63 0.06 -9.84
CA ILE A 156 33.58 -0.25 -10.81
C ILE A 156 32.48 0.82 -10.67
N ASP A 157 32.12 1.46 -11.77
CA ASP A 157 30.99 2.40 -11.78
C ASP A 157 29.70 1.67 -11.34
N VAL A 158 29.03 2.22 -10.33
CA VAL A 158 27.80 1.68 -9.73
C VAL A 158 26.54 2.45 -10.14
N ARG A 159 26.68 3.56 -10.87
CA ARG A 159 25.55 4.42 -11.29
C ARG A 159 25.08 4.14 -12.71
N SER A 160 25.98 3.66 -13.57
CA SER A 160 25.67 3.32 -14.97
C SER A 160 24.60 2.23 -15.13
N TRP A 161 23.92 2.24 -16.28
CA TRP A 161 22.92 1.21 -16.61
C TRP A 161 23.51 -0.20 -16.65
N SER A 162 24.72 -0.35 -17.18
CA SER A 162 25.49 -1.60 -17.18
C SER A 162 25.77 -2.12 -15.77
N ALA A 163 26.07 -1.22 -14.83
CA ALA A 163 26.32 -1.55 -13.43
C ALA A 163 25.09 -2.15 -12.74
N ARG A 164 23.89 -1.66 -13.08
CA ARG A 164 22.63 -2.20 -12.55
C ARG A 164 22.45 -3.67 -12.90
N TRP A 165 22.85 -4.06 -14.11
CA TRP A 165 22.85 -5.46 -14.55
C TRP A 165 24.00 -6.27 -13.94
N GLY A 166 25.17 -5.66 -13.73
CA GLY A 166 26.33 -6.30 -13.10
C GLY A 166 26.11 -6.77 -11.66
N VAL A 167 25.07 -6.28 -10.98
CA VAL A 167 24.68 -6.73 -9.63
C VAL A 167 23.83 -8.02 -9.66
N VAL A 168 23.17 -8.31 -10.79
CA VAL A 168 22.17 -9.40 -10.88
C VAL A 168 22.81 -10.77 -10.68
N LEU A 169 23.89 -11.07 -11.40
CA LEU A 169 24.54 -12.38 -11.32
C LEU A 169 25.14 -12.65 -9.92
N PRO A 170 25.91 -11.73 -9.29
CA PRO A 170 26.38 -11.92 -7.92
C PRO A 170 25.25 -12.04 -6.89
N LEU A 171 24.14 -11.34 -7.11
CA LEU A 171 22.96 -11.43 -6.25
C LEU A 171 22.32 -12.83 -6.34
N ILE A 172 22.10 -13.35 -7.55
CA ILE A 172 21.51 -14.68 -7.77
C ILE A 172 22.39 -15.75 -7.14
N VAL A 173 23.69 -15.77 -7.48
CA VAL A 173 24.65 -16.76 -6.94
C VAL A 173 24.67 -16.70 -5.42
N GLY A 174 24.69 -15.49 -4.86
CA GLY A 174 24.68 -15.28 -3.42
C GLY A 174 23.40 -15.76 -2.72
N LEU A 175 22.23 -15.49 -3.31
CA LEU A 175 20.95 -15.95 -2.76
C LEU A 175 20.80 -17.48 -2.84
N VAL A 176 21.31 -18.11 -3.90
CA VAL A 176 21.34 -19.57 -4.05
C VAL A 176 22.24 -20.20 -2.99
N ASP A 177 23.43 -19.64 -2.76
CA ASP A 177 24.36 -20.13 -1.73
C ASP A 177 23.77 -19.96 -0.32
N ASP A 178 23.18 -18.80 0.00
CA ASP A 178 22.49 -18.57 1.27
C ASP A 178 21.35 -19.58 1.51
N ALA A 179 20.56 -19.84 0.46
CA ALA A 179 19.46 -20.80 0.53
C ALA A 179 20.00 -22.22 0.77
N ALA A 180 21.08 -22.62 0.08
CA ALA A 180 21.72 -23.92 0.26
C ALA A 180 22.29 -24.08 1.68
N GLN A 181 22.96 -23.05 2.22
CA GLN A 181 23.49 -23.07 3.58
C GLN A 181 22.39 -23.14 4.64
N ARG A 182 21.28 -22.40 4.46
CA ARG A 182 20.12 -22.44 5.39
C ARG A 182 19.32 -23.74 5.30
N ALA A 183 19.26 -24.37 4.13
CA ALA A 183 18.51 -25.62 3.95
C ALA A 183 19.08 -26.78 4.78
N ARG A 184 20.41 -26.88 4.91
CA ARG A 184 21.09 -27.98 5.63
C ARG A 184 20.62 -28.15 7.09
N PRO A 185 20.61 -27.12 7.94
CA PRO A 185 20.09 -27.25 9.30
C PRO A 185 18.55 -27.38 9.34
N LEU A 186 17.81 -26.76 8.41
CA LEU A 186 16.35 -26.85 8.37
C LEU A 186 15.86 -28.27 8.02
N GLN A 187 16.58 -29.01 7.17
CA GLN A 187 16.30 -30.41 6.86
C GLN A 187 16.38 -31.31 8.09
N ARG A 188 17.27 -30.99 9.05
CA ARG A 188 17.39 -31.74 10.32
C ARG A 188 16.23 -31.48 11.29
N THR A 189 15.45 -30.42 11.08
CA THR A 189 14.35 -30.02 11.96
C THR A 189 12.97 -30.53 11.54
N GLY A 190 12.88 -31.33 10.47
CA GLY A 190 11.61 -31.93 10.02
C GLY A 190 10.58 -30.91 9.49
N ILE A 191 10.99 -29.67 9.17
CA ILE A 191 10.10 -28.60 8.68
C ILE A 191 9.41 -28.97 7.35
N GLY A 192 10.01 -29.86 6.57
CA GLY A 192 9.47 -30.38 5.31
C GLY A 192 8.46 -31.52 5.46
N ASP A 193 8.34 -32.11 6.65
CA ASP A 193 7.49 -33.28 6.85
C ASP A 193 6.00 -32.89 6.94
N PRO A 194 5.09 -33.73 6.39
CA PRO A 194 3.66 -33.53 6.55
C PRO A 194 3.26 -33.72 8.01
N GLY A 195 2.55 -32.74 8.59
CA GLY A 195 2.12 -32.79 9.99
C GLY A 195 1.35 -31.55 10.45
N ARG A 196 0.72 -31.63 11.64
CA ARG A 196 0.02 -30.50 12.27
C ARG A 196 1.03 -29.40 12.66
N ARG A 197 0.83 -28.18 12.14
CA ARG A 197 1.69 -27.03 12.43
C ARG A 197 1.04 -26.12 13.47
N THR A 198 1.80 -25.75 14.50
CA THR A 198 1.41 -24.78 15.52
C THR A 198 2.05 -23.42 15.24
N ILE A 199 1.29 -22.34 15.44
CA ILE A 199 1.76 -20.97 15.21
C ILE A 199 2.37 -20.44 16.52
N LEU A 200 3.68 -20.19 16.52
CA LEU A 200 4.41 -19.75 17.72
C LEU A 200 3.99 -18.36 18.24
N ARG A 201 3.51 -17.48 17.35
CA ARG A 201 3.07 -16.11 17.72
C ARG A 201 1.74 -15.77 17.04
N PRO A 202 0.59 -16.15 17.63
CA PRO A 202 -0.71 -15.79 17.10
C PRO A 202 -0.93 -14.28 17.17
N VAL A 203 -1.63 -13.73 16.17
CA VAL A 203 -2.07 -12.34 16.18
C VAL A 203 -3.46 -12.31 16.81
N PRO A 204 -3.65 -11.68 17.99
CA PRO A 204 -4.94 -11.67 18.66
C PRO A 204 -5.94 -10.84 17.85
N ASP A 205 -7.10 -11.43 17.55
CA ASP A 205 -8.27 -10.70 17.04
C ASP A 205 -9.04 -10.16 18.25
N ARG A 206 -9.00 -8.85 18.50
CA ARG A 206 -9.70 -8.23 19.64
C ARG A 206 -11.16 -7.95 19.28
N PRO A 207 -12.09 -7.90 20.24
CA PRO A 207 -13.49 -7.56 19.95
C PRO A 207 -13.63 -6.18 19.27
N ILE A 208 -12.77 -5.22 19.63
CA ILE A 208 -12.70 -3.90 18.98
C ILE A 208 -12.41 -4.01 17.48
N ASP A 209 -11.55 -4.96 17.06
CA ASP A 209 -11.23 -5.18 15.64
C ASP A 209 -12.44 -5.68 14.84
N HIS A 210 -13.34 -6.43 15.49
CA HIS A 210 -14.57 -6.92 14.88
C HIS A 210 -15.60 -5.80 14.73
N VAL A 211 -15.79 -4.99 15.78
CA VAL A 211 -16.68 -3.83 15.76
C VAL A 211 -16.26 -2.84 14.67
N ILE A 212 -14.97 -2.52 14.56
CA ILE A 212 -14.47 -1.61 13.52
C ILE A 212 -14.78 -2.17 12.12
N ARG A 213 -14.59 -3.47 11.90
CA ARG A 213 -14.90 -4.09 10.60
C ARG A 213 -16.38 -3.99 10.25
N ILE A 214 -17.27 -4.25 11.20
CA ILE A 214 -18.72 -4.10 11.00
C ILE A 214 -19.07 -2.64 10.69
N VAL A 215 -18.55 -1.69 11.46
CA VAL A 215 -18.79 -0.26 11.24
C VAL A 215 -18.34 0.17 9.84
N VAL A 216 -17.17 -0.29 9.37
CA VAL A 216 -16.68 0.00 8.02
C VAL A 216 -17.63 -0.58 6.95
N VAL A 217 -18.08 -1.83 7.09
CA VAL A 217 -19.00 -2.45 6.13
C VAL A 217 -20.34 -1.70 6.11
N VAL A 218 -20.90 -1.37 7.27
CA VAL A 218 -22.14 -0.60 7.38
C VAL A 218 -21.98 0.79 6.77
N ALA A 219 -20.86 1.47 7.00
CA ALA A 219 -20.58 2.78 6.41
C ALA A 219 -20.50 2.71 4.88
N VAL A 220 -19.84 1.70 4.31
CA VAL A 220 -19.79 1.49 2.86
C VAL A 220 -21.19 1.25 2.29
N ILE A 221 -22.00 0.42 2.95
CA ILE A 221 -23.40 0.16 2.52
C ILE A 221 -24.23 1.44 2.59
N ALA A 222 -24.10 2.23 3.66
CA ALA A 222 -24.81 3.50 3.79
C ALA A 222 -24.42 4.48 2.67
N VAL A 223 -23.13 4.56 2.32
CA VAL A 223 -22.67 5.38 1.18
C VAL A 223 -23.26 4.88 -0.12
N ILE A 224 -23.31 3.57 -0.35
CA ILE A 224 -23.95 2.98 -1.55
C ILE A 224 -25.42 3.43 -1.63
N ILE A 225 -26.19 3.29 -0.55
CA ILE A 225 -27.62 3.64 -0.53
C ILE A 225 -27.83 5.13 -0.78
N VAL A 226 -26.99 6.00 -0.21
CA VAL A 226 -27.09 7.45 -0.42
C VAL A 226 -26.69 7.86 -1.84
N SER A 227 -25.80 7.09 -2.49
CA SER A 227 -25.30 7.37 -3.84
C SER A 227 -26.16 6.79 -4.98
N LEU A 228 -27.15 5.95 -4.66
CA LEU A 228 -28.04 5.28 -5.62
C LEU A 228 -29.28 6.15 -5.89
#